data_AF-A0A9D4KH28-F1
#
_entry.id   AF-A0A9D4KH28-F1
#
_cell.length_a   1.000
_cell.length_b   1.000
_cell.length_c   1.000
_cell.angle_alpha   90.00
_cell.angle_beta   90.00
_cell.angle_gamma   90.00
#
_symmetry.space_group_name_H-M   'P 1'
#
loop_
_entity.id
_entity.type
_entity.pdbx_description
1 polymer ?
#
loop_
_entity_poly.entity_id
_entity_poly.type
_entity_poly.pdbx_seq_one_letter_code
_entity_poly.pdbx_strand_id
1 'polypeptide(L)' 'MNEIECNASCTPDHCTYTWAKDGKFIGNTSMLVLPSVQKENAGSYQCTARNPASTASETSHTVFVEILI' A
#
# COMPACT_ATOMS: atom_id res chain seq x y z
N MET A 1 16.73 0.60 4.58
CA MET A 1 15.34 1.09 4.45
C MET A 1 14.74 0.32 3.29
N ASN A 2 13.64 -0.38 3.51
CA ASN A 2 12.92 -1.08 2.44
C ASN A 2 11.68 -0.26 2.11
N GLU A 3 11.36 -0.14 0.84
CA GLU A 3 10.24 0.67 0.36
C GLU A 3 9.29 -0.22 -0.44
N ILE A 4 7.99 -0.09 -0.17
CA ILE A 4 6.94 -0.74 -0.95
C ILE A 4 6.20 0.36 -1.71
N GLU A 5 6.35 0.36 -3.02
CA GLU A 5 5.66 1.28 -3.91
C GLU A 5 4.29 0.71 -4.29
N CYS A 6 3.27 1.56 -4.24
CA CYS A 6 1.96 1.26 -4.76
C CYS A 6 1.68 2.12 -5.99
N ASN A 7 1.60 1.46 -7.15
CA ASN A 7 1.37 2.12 -8.43
C ASN A 7 0.00 1.72 -9.00
N ALA A 8 -0.69 2.69 -9.59
CA ALA A 8 -1.95 2.50 -10.28
C ALA A 8 -2.10 3.54 -11.39
N SER A 9 -2.75 3.15 -12.49
CA SER A 9 -3.09 4.08 -13.57
C SER A 9 -4.41 4.77 -13.26
N CYS A 10 -4.34 5.99 -12.72
CA CYS A 10 -5.49 6.88 -12.63
C CYS A 10 -5.40 7.92 -13.74
N THR A 11 -6.39 7.91 -14.62
CA THR A 11 -6.57 8.91 -15.68
C THR A 11 -8.04 9.30 -15.68
N PRO A 12 -8.39 10.58 -15.87
CA PRO A 12 -7.50 11.75 -16.07
C PRO A 12 -6.87 12.33 -14.79
N ASP A 13 -7.32 11.91 -13.60
CA ASP A 13 -6.91 12.49 -12.31
C ASP A 13 -5.80 11.71 -11.60
N HIS A 14 -5.23 12.30 -10.53
CA HIS A 14 -4.30 11.61 -9.64
C HIS A 14 -4.99 10.57 -8.75
N CYS A 15 -4.34 9.43 -8.53
CA CYS A 15 -4.79 8.45 -7.55
C CYS A 15 -4.69 8.99 -6.13
N THR A 16 -5.63 8.61 -5.28
CA THR A 16 -5.43 8.59 -3.83
C THR A 16 -5.02 7.20 -3.39
N TYR A 17 -4.09 7.11 -2.45
CA TYR A 17 -3.55 5.85 -1.95
C TYR A 17 -3.85 5.68 -0.48
N THR A 18 -4.17 4.45 -0.09
CA THR A 18 -4.41 4.05 1.29
C THR A 18 -3.65 2.76 1.57
N TRP A 19 -2.92 2.72 2.68
CA TRP A 19 -2.25 1.52 3.15
C TRP A 19 -2.92 0.96 4.40
N ALA A 20 -3.05 -0.36 4.42
CA ALA A 20 -3.41 -1.14 5.59
C ALA A 20 -2.37 -2.22 5.85
N LYS A 21 -2.03 -2.44 7.12
CA LYS A 21 -1.24 -3.58 7.58
C LYS A 21 -2.13 -4.46 8.44
N ASP A 22 -2.24 -5.74 8.08
CA ASP A 22 -3.08 -6.73 8.77
C ASP A 22 -4.52 -6.23 8.96
N GLY A 23 -5.05 -5.53 7.93
CA GLY A 23 -6.38 -4.93 7.94
C GLY A 23 -6.51 -3.60 8.69
N LYS A 24 -5.43 -3.11 9.33
CA LYS A 24 -5.43 -1.83 10.05
C LYS A 24 -4.83 -0.72 9.20
N PHE A 25 -5.53 0.41 9.08
CA PHE A 25 -5.03 1.60 8.38
C PHE A 25 -3.69 2.09 8.98
N ILE A 26 -2.72 2.36 8.12
CA ILE A 26 -1.39 2.85 8.50
C ILE A 26 -0.96 4.15 7.80
N GLY A 27 -1.66 4.58 6.74
CA GLY A 27 -1.36 5.87 6.11
C GLY A 27 -1.93 6.05 4.70
N ASN A 28 -1.88 7.29 4.23
CA ASN A 28 -2.28 7.68 2.87
C ASN A 28 -1.04 8.15 2.10
N THR A 29 -0.31 7.22 1.49
CA THR A 29 0.94 7.49 0.77
C THR A 29 1.05 6.54 -0.42
N SER A 30 1.66 6.99 -1.51
CA SER A 30 2.00 6.10 -2.64
C SER A 30 3.15 5.15 -2.30
N MET A 31 3.98 5.50 -1.32
CA MET A 31 5.17 4.76 -0.93
C MET A 31 5.20 4.51 0.57
N LEU A 32 5.31 3.23 0.95
CA LEU A 32 5.44 2.81 2.33
C LEU A 32 6.91 2.52 2.65
N VAL A 33 7.48 3.27 3.59
CA VAL A 33 8.86 3.07 4.05
C VAL A 33 8.87 2.21 5.31
N LEU A 34 9.58 1.08 5.25
CA LEU A 34 9.85 0.20 6.38
C LEU A 34 11.28 0.47 6.89
N PRO A 35 11.44 1.16 8.03
CA PRO A 35 12.74 1.66 8.48
C PRO A 35 13.72 0.55 8.90
N SER A 36 13.24 -0.63 9.30
CA SER A 36 14.09 -1.76 9.70
C SER A 36 13.37 -3.10 9.47
N VAL A 37 14.10 -4.16 9.12
CA VAL A 37 13.51 -5.52 9.04
C VAL A 37 13.46 -6.09 10.47
N GLN A 38 12.42 -5.75 11.21
CA GLN A 38 12.16 -6.31 12.55
C GLN A 38 10.97 -7.25 12.46
N LYS A 39 10.91 -8.29 13.30
CA LYS A 39 9.82 -9.29 13.29
C LYS A 39 8.44 -8.66 13.29
N GLU A 40 8.31 -7.51 13.95
CA GLU A 40 7.07 -6.74 14.04
C GLU A 40 6.61 -6.17 12.70
N ASN A 41 7.47 -6.09 11.69
CA ASN A 41 7.14 -5.62 10.34
C ASN A 41 6.70 -6.74 9.40
N ALA A 42 6.78 -8.01 9.83
CA ALA A 42 6.10 -9.09 9.12
C ALA A 42 4.59 -8.86 9.16
N GLY A 43 3.90 -9.23 8.08
CA GLY A 43 2.45 -9.07 7.97
C GLY A 43 1.97 -8.90 6.53
N SER A 44 0.66 -8.74 6.41
CA SER A 44 -0.03 -8.49 5.15
C SER A 44 -0.20 -6.99 4.93
N TYR A 45 0.42 -6.47 3.88
CA TYR A 45 0.32 -5.06 3.50
C TYR A 45 -0.59 -4.92 2.29
N GLN A 46 -1.68 -4.19 2.46
CA GLN A 46 -2.62 -3.90 1.40
C GLN A 46 -2.51 -2.43 1.03
N CYS A 47 -2.22 -2.16 -0.23
CA CYS A 47 -2.42 -0.84 -0.80
C CYS A 47 -3.73 -0.81 -1.59
N THR A 48 -4.49 0.25 -1.42
CA THR A 48 -5.65 0.56 -2.24
C THR A 48 -5.41 1.90 -2.93
N ALA A 49 -5.43 1.88 -4.26
CA ALA A 49 -5.39 3.08 -5.10
C ALA A 49 -6.79 3.36 -5.64
N ARG A 50 -7.26 4.59 -5.45
CA ARG A 50 -8.58 5.04 -5.88
C ARG A 50 -8.45 6.19 -6.87
N ASN A 51 -9.11 6.06 -8.01
CA ASN A 51 -9.25 7.15 -8.96
C ASN A 51 -10.51 7.99 -8.60
N PRO A 52 -10.38 9.26 -8.20
CA PRO A 52 -11.54 10.09 -7.84
C PRO A 52 -12.48 10.37 -9.02
N ALA A 53 -11.98 10.34 -10.26
CA ALA A 53 -12.77 10.54 -11.48
C ALA A 53 -13.74 9.38 -11.77
N SER A 54 -13.45 8.19 -11.24
CA SER A 54 -14.22 6.98 -11.51
C SER A 54 -14.63 6.33 -10.19
N THR A 55 -15.92 6.33 -9.90
CA THR A 55 -16.49 5.65 -8.72
C THR A 55 -16.26 4.14 -8.71
N ALA A 56 -15.76 3.54 -9.80
CA ALA A 56 -15.60 2.11 -9.97
C ALA A 56 -14.14 1.60 -10.08
N SER A 57 -13.13 2.46 -10.21
CA SER A 57 -11.73 2.02 -10.32
C SER A 57 -11.00 2.18 -8.99
N GLU A 58 -11.30 1.28 -8.06
CA GLU A 58 -10.46 1.01 -6.91
C GLU A 58 -9.64 -0.25 -7.21
N THR A 59 -8.32 -0.12 -7.25
CA THR A 59 -7.41 -1.26 -7.39
C THR A 59 -6.77 -1.50 -6.03
N SER A 60 -6.88 -2.73 -5.52
CA SER A 60 -6.26 -3.14 -4.28
C SER A 60 -5.23 -4.23 -4.54
N HIS A 61 -4.03 -4.07 -4.00
CA HIS A 61 -2.95 -5.05 -4.10
C HIS A 61 -2.44 -5.40 -2.71
N THR A 62 -2.35 -6.69 -2.43
CA THR A 62 -1.90 -7.23 -1.14
C THR A 62 -0.57 -7.93 -1.32
N VAL A 63 0.40 -7.56 -0.49
CA VAL A 63 1.76 -8.12 -0.46
C VAL A 63 2.03 -8.67 0.94
N PHE A 64 2.56 -9.89 1.01
CA PHE A 64 2.99 -10.48 2.28
C PHE A 64 4.47 -10.19 2.48
N VAL A 65 4.80 -9.56 3.60
CA VAL A 65 6.19 -9.38 4.03
C VAL A 65 6.51 -10.47 5.03
N GLU A 66 7.37 -11.39 4.62
CA GLU A 66 7.94 -12.42 5.47
C GLU A 66 9.34 -12.04 5.91
N ILE A 67 9.71 -12.42 7.13
CA ILE A 67 11.06 -12.21 7.66
C ILE A 67 11.73 -13.57 7.78
N LEU A 68 12.69 -13.80 6.89
CA LEU A 68 13.58 -14.96 6.95
C LEU A 68 14.62 -14.68 8.04
N ILE A 69 14.55 -15.46 9.12
CA ILE A 69 15.50 -15.48 10.24
C ILE A 69 16.64 -16.46 9.95
#